data_AF-A0A2K1KTZ1-F1
#
_entry.id   AF-A0A2K1KTZ1-F1
#
_cell.length_a   1.000
_cell.length_b   1.000
_cell.length_c   1.000
_cell.angle_alpha   90.00
_cell.angle_beta   90.00
_cell.angle_gamma   90.00
#
_symmetry.space_group_name_H-M   'P 1'
#
loop_
_entity.id
_entity.type
_entity.pdbx_description
1 polymer ?
#
loop_
_entity_poly.entity_id
_entity_poly.type
_entity_poly.pdbx_seq_one_letter_code
_entity_poly.pdbx_strand_id
1 'polypeptide(L)'
;MSGPVHHVYRDLLKAVRKHAAADHFSSFVRQSFRDSIASKDADALQKSLALAKDYAYLVRSVHAHKDLLISYNIGVDRETEQSVRLKDTANRVGLSMPKLFEEEQSK
;
A
#
# COMPACT_ATOMS: atom_id res chain seq x y z
N MET A 1 -20.24 -22.27 12.19
CA MET A 1 -19.73 -20.92 11.88
C MET A 1 -20.76 -20.22 11.01
N SER A 2 -21.43 -19.18 11.51
CA SER A 2 -22.47 -18.46 10.74
C SER A 2 -21.86 -17.76 9.52
N GLY A 3 -22.48 -17.89 8.33
CA GLY A 3 -21.99 -17.37 7.04
C GLY A 3 -21.44 -15.93 7.03
N PRO A 4 -22.11 -14.93 7.65
CA PRO A 4 -21.62 -13.55 7.68
C PRO A 4 -20.31 -13.34 8.46
N VAL A 5 -20.07 -14.13 9.52
CA VAL A 5 -18.85 -14.05 10.34
C VAL A 5 -17.62 -14.44 9.51
N HIS A 6 -17.79 -15.49 8.70
CA HIS A 6 -16.74 -16.00 7.83
C HIS A 6 -16.38 -15.02 6.72
N HIS A 7 -17.36 -14.30 6.15
CA HIS A 7 -17.11 -13.29 5.13
C HIS A 7 -16.24 -12.14 5.64
N VAL A 8 -16.60 -11.54 6.77
CA VAL A 8 -15.88 -10.42 7.38
C VAL A 8 -14.44 -10.80 7.72
N TYR A 9 -14.27 -11.99 8.30
CA TYR A 9 -12.95 -12.52 8.63
C TYR A 9 -12.08 -12.73 7.38
N ARG A 10 -12.63 -13.33 6.32
CA ARG A 10 -11.89 -13.53 5.07
C ARG A 10 -11.54 -12.22 4.39
N ASP A 11 -12.44 -11.23 4.45
CA ASP A 11 -12.21 -9.91 3.89
C ASP A 11 -11.06 -9.17 4.57
N LEU A 12 -11.00 -9.22 5.90
CA LEU A 12 -9.90 -8.64 6.66
C LEU A 12 -8.58 -9.35 6.32
N LEU A 13 -8.56 -10.69 6.36
CA LEU A 13 -7.35 -11.44 6.02
C LEU A 13 -6.86 -11.17 4.60
N LYS A 14 -7.77 -11.02 3.63
CA LYS A 14 -7.43 -10.70 2.25
C LYS A 14 -6.83 -9.30 2.14
N ALA A 15 -7.40 -8.31 2.84
CA ALA A 15 -6.87 -6.95 2.88
C ALA A 15 -5.48 -6.89 3.50
N VAL A 16 -5.31 -7.54 4.66
CA VAL A 16 -4.03 -7.64 5.37
C VAL A 16 -2.97 -8.33 4.52
N ARG A 17 -3.29 -9.49 3.95
CA ARG A 17 -2.31 -10.25 3.15
C ARG A 17 -1.87 -9.48 1.91
N LYS A 18 -2.78 -8.72 1.31
CA LYS A 18 -2.49 -7.91 0.12
C LYS A 18 -1.65 -6.67 0.44
N HIS A 19 -1.89 -6.02 1.58
CA HIS A 19 -1.39 -4.66 1.81
C HIS A 19 -0.45 -4.49 3.00
N ALA A 20 -0.45 -5.41 3.97
CA ALA A 20 0.27 -5.27 5.23
C ALA A 20 1.43 -6.26 5.41
N ALA A 21 1.63 -7.22 4.49
CA ALA A 21 2.78 -8.14 4.38
C ALA A 21 3.43 -8.61 5.71
N ALA A 22 2.62 -8.82 6.76
CA ALA A 22 3.09 -9.19 8.08
C ALA A 22 2.38 -10.48 8.52
N ASP A 23 3.08 -11.60 8.42
CA ASP A 23 2.57 -12.91 8.87
C ASP A 23 2.13 -12.87 10.35
N HIS A 24 2.79 -12.04 11.17
CA HIS A 24 2.44 -11.77 12.56
C HIS A 24 1.04 -11.14 12.73
N PHE A 25 0.63 -10.23 11.84
CA PHE A 25 -0.70 -9.63 11.94
C PHE A 25 -1.79 -10.64 11.53
N SER A 26 -1.52 -11.45 10.50
CA SER A 26 -2.47 -12.48 10.06
C SER A 26 -2.68 -13.57 11.11
N SER A 27 -1.61 -13.95 11.84
CA SER A 27 -1.68 -14.91 12.94
C SER A 27 -2.38 -14.33 14.17
N PHE A 28 -2.16 -13.05 14.49
CA PHE A 28 -2.90 -12.35 15.54
C PHE A 28 -4.41 -12.32 15.25
N VAL A 29 -4.83 -11.93 14.04
CA VAL A 29 -6.25 -11.91 13.64
C VAL A 29 -6.87 -13.32 13.73
N ARG A 30 -6.13 -14.36 13.33
CA ARG A 30 -6.57 -15.77 13.47
C ARG A 30 -6.76 -16.18 14.92
N GLN A 31 -5.93 -15.66 15.83
CA GLN A 31 -6.00 -15.99 17.25
C GLN A 31 -7.18 -15.26 17.90
N SER A 32 -7.31 -13.94 17.68
CA SER A 32 -8.40 -13.16 18.28
C SER A 32 -9.78 -13.68 17.90
N PHE A 33 -9.97 -14.08 16.62
CA PHE A 33 -11.24 -14.65 16.18
C PHE A 33 -11.51 -16.02 16.80
N ARG A 34 -10.49 -16.87 16.95
CA ARG A 34 -10.64 -18.16 17.64
C ARG A 34 -11.02 -17.97 19.11
N ASP A 35 -10.40 -17.02 19.78
CA ASP A 35 -10.67 -16.72 21.18
C ASP A 35 -12.10 -16.17 21.37
N SER A 36 -12.57 -15.28 20.47
CA SER A 36 -13.95 -14.77 20.47
C SER A 36 -15.00 -15.84 20.14
N ILE A 37 -14.64 -16.88 19.39
CA ILE A 37 -15.52 -18.03 19.13
C ILE A 37 -15.55 -18.96 20.35
N ALA A 38 -14.39 -19.20 20.96
CA ALA A 38 -14.24 -20.09 22.11
C ALA A 38 -14.98 -19.58 23.35
N SER A 39 -15.06 -18.25 23.54
CA SER A 39 -15.75 -17.63 24.67
C SER A 39 -17.28 -17.80 24.64
N LYS A 40 -17.90 -18.19 23.51
CA LYS A 40 -19.36 -18.30 23.29
C LYS A 40 -20.16 -17.03 23.65
N ASP A 41 -19.49 -15.90 23.85
CA ASP A 41 -20.11 -14.61 24.14
C ASP A 41 -20.49 -13.93 22.82
N ALA A 42 -21.80 -13.79 22.60
CA ALA A 42 -22.35 -13.21 21.37
C ALA A 42 -21.97 -11.72 21.22
N ASP A 43 -21.87 -10.98 22.33
CA ASP A 43 -21.53 -9.56 22.31
C ASP A 43 -20.05 -9.36 21.98
N ALA A 44 -19.17 -10.18 22.56
CA ALA A 44 -17.75 -10.19 22.23
C ALA A 44 -17.53 -10.52 20.74
N LEU A 45 -18.26 -11.50 20.21
CA LEU A 45 -18.19 -11.85 18.79
C LEU A 45 -18.65 -10.69 17.90
N GLN A 46 -19.76 -10.03 18.23
CA GLN A 46 -20.27 -8.90 17.45
C GLN A 46 -19.31 -7.71 17.46
N LYS A 47 -18.71 -7.39 18.62
CA LYS A 47 -17.67 -6.36 18.74
C LYS A 47 -16.44 -6.69 17.90
N SER A 48 -15.97 -7.94 17.93
CA SER A 48 -14.83 -8.38 17.13
C SER A 48 -15.10 -8.27 15.62
N LEU A 49 -16.34 -8.53 15.19
CA LEU A 49 -16.76 -8.39 13.81
C LEU A 49 -16.86 -6.94 13.35
N ALA A 50 -17.39 -6.05 14.18
CA ALA A 50 -17.41 -4.61 13.90
C ALA A 50 -15.99 -4.07 13.74
N LEU A 51 -15.13 -4.39 14.71
CA LEU A 51 -13.72 -4.01 14.71
C LEU A 51 -12.98 -4.54 13.48
N ALA A 52 -13.24 -5.79 13.08
CA ALA A 52 -12.65 -6.36 11.87
C ALA A 52 -13.09 -5.65 10.58
N LYS A 53 -14.34 -5.19 10.49
CA LYS A 53 -14.82 -4.38 9.35
C LYS A 53 -14.10 -3.03 9.31
N ASP A 54 -13.96 -2.36 10.45
CA ASP A 54 -13.32 -1.05 10.53
C ASP A 54 -11.84 -1.14 10.15
N TYR A 55 -11.12 -2.16 10.63
CA TYR A 55 -9.74 -2.40 10.23
C TYR A 55 -9.60 -2.76 8.75
N ALA A 56 -10.52 -3.57 8.20
CA ALA A 56 -10.49 -3.89 6.78
C ALA A 56 -10.70 -2.64 5.91
N TYR A 57 -11.57 -1.74 6.34
CA TYR A 57 -11.78 -0.44 5.70
C TYR A 57 -10.53 0.43 5.79
N LEU A 58 -9.92 0.56 6.98
CA LEU A 58 -8.72 1.34 7.21
C LEU A 58 -7.54 0.86 6.35
N VAL A 59 -7.28 -0.44 6.31
CA VAL A 59 -6.16 -0.99 5.52
C VAL A 59 -6.35 -0.70 4.03
N ARG A 60 -7.58 -0.81 3.53
CA ARG A 60 -7.90 -0.51 2.13
C ARG A 60 -7.78 0.99 1.82
N SER A 61 -8.27 1.85 2.71
CA SER A 61 -8.22 3.31 2.49
C SER A 61 -6.79 3.82 2.50
N VAL A 62 -5.97 3.41 3.47
CA VAL A 62 -4.54 3.78 3.53
C VAL A 62 -3.82 3.32 2.27
N HIS A 63 -4.09 2.11 1.80
CA HIS A 63 -3.46 1.63 0.57
C HIS A 63 -3.95 2.38 -0.68
N ALA A 64 -5.25 2.69 -0.77
CA ALA A 64 -5.77 3.49 -1.86
C ALA A 64 -5.14 4.89 -1.91
N HIS A 65 -4.92 5.52 -0.75
CA HIS A 65 -4.20 6.79 -0.66
C HIS A 65 -2.73 6.64 -1.05
N LYS A 66 -2.07 5.54 -0.65
CA LYS A 66 -0.70 5.25 -1.08
C LYS A 66 -0.60 5.10 -2.60
N ASP A 67 -1.50 4.34 -3.22
CA ASP A 67 -1.54 4.14 -4.67
C ASP A 67 -1.77 5.47 -5.40
N LEU A 68 -2.66 6.31 -4.86
CA LEU A 68 -2.91 7.65 -5.37
C LEU A 68 -1.64 8.51 -5.31
N LEU A 69 -0.94 8.57 -4.18
CA LEU A 69 0.31 9.33 -4.03
C LEU A 69 1.40 8.86 -5.02
N ILE A 70 1.49 7.54 -5.25
CA ILE A 70 2.41 6.97 -6.24
C ILE A 70 2.01 7.40 -7.66
N SER A 71 0.70 7.43 -7.98
CA SER A 71 0.21 7.83 -9.30
C SER A 71 0.54 9.30 -9.66
N TYR A 72 0.66 10.16 -8.66
CA TYR A 72 1.10 11.55 -8.84
C TYR A 72 2.62 11.70 -9.03
N ASN A 73 3.35 10.58 -9.06
CA ASN A 73 4.81 10.53 -9.25
C ASN A 73 5.58 11.40 -8.24
N ILE A 74 5.06 11.54 -7.01
CA ILE A 74 5.57 12.48 -6.00
C ILE A 74 7.01 12.15 -5.56
N GLY A 75 7.44 10.90 -5.78
CA GLY A 75 8.81 10.44 -5.47
C GLY A 75 9.81 10.56 -6.62
N VAL A 76 9.40 11.04 -7.80
CA VAL A 76 10.31 11.23 -8.94
C VAL A 76 10.69 12.71 -9.01
N ASP A 77 11.99 12.95 -9.02
CA ASP A 77 12.52 14.30 -9.22
C ASP A 77 12.16 14.77 -10.64
N ARG A 78 11.38 15.85 -10.71
CA ARG A 78 10.87 16.39 -11.98
C ARG A 78 11.99 16.82 -12.91
N GLU A 79 13.11 17.28 -12.37
CA GLU A 79 14.28 17.67 -13.16
C GLU A 79 14.90 16.45 -13.86
N THR A 80 15.08 15.34 -13.12
CA THR A 80 15.54 14.08 -13.74
C THR A 80 14.58 13.56 -14.81
N GLU A 81 13.25 13.59 -14.58
CA GLU A 81 12.28 13.12 -15.56
C GLU A 81 12.29 13.98 -16.83
N GLN A 82 12.37 15.31 -16.67
CA GLN A 82 12.46 16.24 -17.79
C GLN A 82 13.76 16.04 -18.58
N SER A 83 14.90 15.87 -17.91
CA SER A 83 16.18 15.63 -18.59
C SER A 83 16.18 14.34 -19.41
N VAL A 84 15.56 13.26 -18.91
CA VAL A 84 15.41 11.99 -19.64
C VAL A 84 14.52 12.19 -20.87
N ARG A 85 13.39 12.89 -20.75
CA ARG A 85 12.49 13.18 -21.88
C ARG A 85 13.15 14.07 -22.93
N LEU A 86 13.90 15.09 -22.52
CA LEU A 86 14.67 15.96 -23.40
C LEU A 86 15.75 15.17 -24.15
N LYS A 87 16.47 14.27 -23.45
CA LYS A 87 17.47 13.39 -24.06
C LYS A 87 16.88 12.44 -25.09
N ASP A 88 15.73 11.81 -24.80
CA ASP A 88 15.02 10.94 -25.74
C ASP A 88 14.53 11.72 -26.96
N THR A 89 14.00 12.93 -26.74
CA THR A 89 13.53 13.82 -27.83
C THR A 89 14.69 14.26 -28.71
N ALA A 90 15.81 14.67 -28.14
CA ALA A 90 17.02 15.03 -28.88
C ALA A 90 17.51 13.85 -29.74
N ASN A 91 17.62 12.66 -29.15
CA ASN A 91 18.08 11.47 -29.86
C ASN A 91 17.16 11.10 -31.04
N ARG A 92 15.84 11.26 -30.90
CA ARG A 92 14.88 11.01 -31.99
C ARG A 92 15.09 11.94 -33.19
N VAL A 93 15.58 13.15 -32.97
CA VAL A 93 15.87 14.11 -34.04
C VAL A 93 17.36 14.13 -34.43
N GLY A 94 18.14 13.14 -33.98
CA GLY A 94 19.57 13.04 -34.29
C GLY A 94 20.44 14.08 -33.56
N LEU A 95 19.91 14.72 -32.53
CA LEU A 95 20.63 15.67 -31.67
C LEU A 95 21.09 14.99 -30.38
N SER A 96 22.16 15.49 -29.78
CA SER A 96 22.65 15.04 -28.47
C SER A 96 22.54 16.17 -27.45
N MET A 97 22.19 15.84 -26.20
CA MET A 97 22.19 16.83 -25.12
C MET A 97 23.61 17.38 -24.88
N PRO A 98 23.76 18.68 -24.58
CA PRO A 98 25.05 19.24 -24.19
C PRO A 98 25.58 18.53 -22.95
N LYS A 99 26.86 18.19 -22.92
CA LYS A 99 27.52 17.88 -21.64
C LYS A 99 27.51 19.18 -20.85
N LEU A 100 26.83 19.22 -19.71
CA LEU A 100 26.98 20.32 -18.77
C LEU A 100 28.49 20.46 -18.51
N PHE A 101 29.03 21.65 -18.74
CA PHE A 101 30.37 21.96 -18.25
C PHE A 101 30.27 21.89 -16.74
N GLU A 102 30.85 20.84 -16.13
CA GLU A 102 31.24 20.91 -14.74
C GLU A 102 32.21 22.08 -14.67
N GLU A 103 31.79 23.17 -14.02
CA GLU A 103 32.66 24.30 -13.79
C GLU A 103 33.94 23.77 -13.16
N GLU A 104 35.07 24.10 -13.81
CA GLU A 104 36.41 23.91 -13.28
C GLU A 104 36.56 24.66 -11.94
N GLN A 105 35.99 24.12 -10.86
CA GLN A 105 36.36 24.46 -9.48
C GLN A 105 37.68 23.72 -9.17
N SER A 106 38.71 24.06 -9.94
CA SER A 106 40.09 23.73 -9.64
C SER A 106 40.97 24.92 -10.04
N LYS A 107 40.91 25.98 -9.24
CA LYS A 107 42.09 26.77 -8.89
C LYS A 107 41.84 27.67 -7.69
#